data_AF-A0A8C5KNU6-F1
#
_entry.id   AF-A0A8C5KNU6-F1
#
_cell.length_a   1.000
_cell.length_b   1.000
_cell.length_c   1.000
_cell.angle_alpha   90.00
_cell.angle_beta   90.00
_cell.angle_gamma   90.00
#
_symmetry.space_group_name_H-M   'P 1'
#
loop_
_entity.id
_entity.type
_entity.pdbx_description
1 polymer ?
#
loop_
_entity_poly.entity_id
_entity_poly.type
_entity_poly.pdbx_seq_one_letter_code
_entity_poly.pdbx_strand_id
1 'polypeptide(L)' 'MQTRASVKLVKTCQEPAVGECQQCYCRPMWCLTCMGKWFASRQDPQRPDTWLASRVPCPTCRARFCILDVCTVR' A
#
# COMPACT_ATOMS: atom_id res chain seq x y z
N MET A 1 -13.00 2.99 -18.06
CA MET A 1 -14.01 2.87 -16.98
C MET A 1 -13.41 3.44 -15.70
N GLN A 2 -13.93 4.56 -15.20
CA GLN A 2 -13.46 5.17 -13.94
C GLN A 2 -14.12 4.42 -12.77
N THR A 3 -13.32 3.90 -11.83
CA THR A 3 -13.82 3.21 -10.64
C THR A 3 -13.78 4.15 -9.44
N ARG A 4 -14.76 4.07 -8.54
CA ARG A 4 -14.81 4.87 -7.31
C ARG A 4 -13.57 4.63 -6.45
N ALA A 5 -13.02 5.70 -5.87
CA ALA A 5 -11.96 5.59 -4.88
C ALA A 5 -12.50 4.94 -3.60
N SER A 6 -11.81 3.90 -3.13
CA SER A 6 -12.30 3.02 -2.07
C SER A 6 -11.18 2.44 -1.20
N VAL A 7 -9.96 2.97 -1.30
CA VAL A 7 -8.82 2.49 -0.52
C VAL A 7 -8.29 3.58 0.42
N LYS A 8 -8.01 3.17 1.65
CA LYS A 8 -7.23 3.93 2.62
C LYS A 8 -6.06 3.08 3.10
N LEU A 9 -4.89 3.70 3.28
CA LEU A 9 -3.74 3.05 3.89
C LEU A 9 -3.80 3.28 5.41
N VAL A 10 -3.93 2.20 6.18
CA VAL A 10 -4.04 2.23 7.64
C VAL A 10 -2.97 1.31 8.20
N LYS A 11 -2.14 1.79 9.14
CA LYS A 11 -1.08 0.96 9.73
C LYS A 11 -1.71 -0.13 10.59
N THR A 12 -1.78 -1.35 10.08
CA THR A 12 -2.37 -2.51 10.76
C THR A 12 -1.34 -3.59 11.07
N CYS A 13 -0.18 -3.57 10.41
CA CYS A 13 0.90 -4.52 10.68
C CYS A 13 1.48 -4.36 12.11
N GLN A 14 1.70 -5.49 12.80
CA GLN A 14 2.17 -5.57 14.18
C GLN A 14 3.67 -5.93 14.30
N GLU A 15 4.50 -5.49 13.36
CA GLU A 15 5.93 -5.83 13.41
C GLU A 15 6.67 -4.97 14.46
N PRO A 16 7.41 -5.61 15.42
CA PRO A 16 7.89 -4.93 16.62
C PRO A 16 9.05 -3.94 16.40
N ALA A 17 9.92 -4.14 15.40
CA ALA A 17 10.80 -3.13 14.80
C ALA A 17 11.79 -3.79 13.82
N VAL A 18 11.54 -3.71 12.50
CA VAL A 18 12.49 -3.16 11.52
C VAL A 18 11.64 -2.48 10.43
N GLY A 19 11.67 -1.15 10.43
CA GLY A 19 10.57 -0.29 10.00
C GLY A 19 10.41 -0.04 8.51
N GLU A 20 9.24 0.52 8.19
CA GLU A 20 9.04 1.66 7.29
C GLU A 20 7.53 1.92 7.13
N CYS A 21 6.61 1.03 7.54
CA CYS A 21 5.18 1.32 7.47
C CYS A 21 4.76 2.46 8.42
N GLN A 22 4.18 3.52 7.85
CA GLN A 22 3.78 4.75 8.54
C GLN A 22 2.27 4.96 8.42
N GLN A 23 1.67 5.62 9.42
CA GLN A 23 0.27 6.03 9.31
C GLN A 23 0.10 7.02 8.17
N CYS A 24 -0.78 6.70 7.22
CA CYS A 24 -1.14 7.58 6.12
C CYS A 24 -2.42 8.37 6.46
N TYR A 25 -2.43 9.67 6.14
CA TYR A 25 -3.57 10.57 6.37
C TYR A 25 -4.24 11.05 5.08
N CYS A 26 -3.86 10.50 3.92
CA CYS A 26 -4.49 10.83 2.66
C CYS A 26 -5.97 10.43 2.65
N ARG A 27 -6.78 11.21 1.93
CA ARG A 27 -8.15 10.83 1.59
C ARG A 27 -8.13 9.63 0.63
N PRO A 28 -9.20 8.81 0.56
CA PRO A 28 -9.34 7.78 -0.45
C PRO A 28 -9.34 8.40 -1.86
N MET A 29 -8.22 8.28 -2.56
CA MET A 29 -8.03 8.80 -3.94
C MET A 29 -7.89 7.68 -4.98
N TRP A 30 -7.73 6.44 -4.52
CA TRP A 30 -7.42 5.27 -5.35
C TRP A 30 -8.46 4.17 -5.11
N CYS A 31 -8.81 3.42 -6.16
CA CYS A 31 -9.57 2.18 -6.01
C CYS A 31 -8.62 1.00 -5.69
N LEU A 32 -9.19 -0.15 -5.30
CA LEU A 32 -8.42 -1.34 -4.94
C LEU A 32 -7.46 -1.78 -6.05
N THR A 33 -7.96 -1.89 -7.28
CA THR A 33 -7.17 -2.30 -8.44
C THR A 33 -6.02 -1.36 -8.72
N CYS A 34 -6.24 -0.05 -8.64
CA CYS A 34 -5.18 0.92 -8.89
C CYS A 34 -4.11 0.90 -7.79
N MET A 35 -4.49 0.73 -6.52
CA MET A 35 -3.51 0.58 -5.44
C MET A 35 -2.71 -0.72 -5.58
N GLY A 36 -3.34 -1.83 -5.96
CA GLY A 36 -2.65 -3.09 -6.23
C GLY A 36 -1.64 -2.99 -7.39
N LYS A 37 -2.03 -2.34 -8.50
CA LYS A 37 -1.12 -2.07 -9.63
C LYS A 37 0.06 -1.20 -9.22
N TRP A 38 -0.18 -0.18 -8.40
CA TRP A 38 0.89 0.64 -7.84
C TRP A 38 1.86 -0.20 -7.01
N PHE A 39 1.36 -1.01 -6.07
CA PHE A 39 2.18 -1.89 -5.25
C PHE A 39 3.02 -2.83 -6.11
N ALA A 40 2.41 -3.51 -7.08
CA ALA A 40 3.09 -4.44 -7.99
C ALA A 40 4.19 -3.75 -8.83
N SER A 41 3.96 -2.52 -9.31
CA SER A 41 4.94 -1.76 -10.10
C SER A 41 6.23 -1.38 -9.35
N ARG A 42 6.24 -1.53 -8.02
CA ARG A 42 7.37 -1.21 -7.15
C ARG A 42 8.18 -2.42 -6.72
N GLN A 43 7.80 -3.61 -7.18
CA GLN A 43 8.45 -4.85 -6.81
C GLN A 43 9.58 -5.19 -7.78
N ASP A 44 10.55 -5.99 -7.30
CA ASP A 44 11.59 -6.57 -8.14
C ASP A 44 11.04 -7.80 -8.88
N PRO A 45 10.92 -7.78 -10.22
CA PRO A 45 10.42 -8.92 -11.00
C PRO A 45 11.29 -10.19 -10.89
N GLN A 46 12.57 -10.05 -10.54
CA GLN A 46 13.49 -11.19 -10.38
C GLN A 46 13.38 -11.85 -9.00
N ARG A 47 12.69 -11.22 -8.04
CA ARG A 47 12.58 -11.66 -6.64
C ARG A 47 11.13 -11.72 -6.14
N PRO A 48 10.25 -12.52 -6.79
CA PRO A 48 8.84 -12.65 -6.40
C PRO A 48 8.64 -13.15 -4.97
N ASP A 49 9.60 -13.89 -4.43
CA ASP A 49 9.65 -14.36 -3.05
C ASP A 49 9.58 -13.21 -2.01
N THR A 50 10.00 -12.01 -2.41
CA THR A 50 10.07 -10.85 -1.51
C THR A 50 8.85 -9.93 -1.57
N TRP A 51 7.94 -10.11 -2.54
CA TRP A 51 6.91 -9.12 -2.85
C TRP A 51 5.97 -8.81 -1.68
N LEU A 52 5.50 -9.83 -0.96
CA LEU A 52 4.56 -9.65 0.15
C LEU A 52 5.22 -9.06 1.41
N ALA A 53 6.54 -9.22 1.53
CA ALA A 53 7.33 -8.65 2.63
C ALA A 53 7.82 -7.22 2.34
N SER A 54 7.59 -6.70 1.13
CA SER A 54 8.08 -5.40 0.71
C SER A 54 7.24 -4.25 1.27
N ARG A 55 7.86 -3.07 1.33
CA ARG A 55 7.20 -1.81 1.70
C ARG A 55 7.41 -0.81 0.59
N VAL A 56 6.35 -0.12 0.18
CA VAL A 56 6.38 0.84 -0.93
C VAL A 56 5.82 2.19 -0.47
N PRO A 57 6.17 3.32 -1.11
CA PRO A 57 5.63 4.61 -0.72
C PRO A 57 4.17 4.77 -1.17
N CYS A 58 3.34 5.41 -0.34
CA CYS A 58 2.04 5.91 -0.76
C CYS A 58 2.22 6.81 -2.01
N PRO A 59 1.43 6.62 -3.09
CA PRO A 59 1.57 7.41 -4.32
C PRO A 59 1.29 8.90 -4.13
N THR A 60 0.70 9.29 -3.00
CA THR A 60 0.32 10.68 -2.70
C THR A 60 1.28 11.32 -1.68
N CYS A 61 1.41 10.77 -0.47
CA CYS A 61 2.23 11.39 0.59
C CYS A 61 3.55 10.70 0.88
N ARG A 62 3.88 9.62 0.15
CA ARG A 62 5.08 8.78 0.34
C ARG A 62 5.22 8.07 1.68
N ALA A 63 4.26 8.22 2.61
CA ALA A 63 4.18 7.37 3.79
C ALA A 63 4.25 5.91 3.36
N ARG A 64 5.23 5.17 3.88
CA ARG A 64 5.46 3.80 3.42
C ARG A 64 4.42 2.86 4.01
N PHE A 65 4.10 1.83 3.26
CA PHE A 65 3.07 0.85 3.62
C PHE A 65 3.41 -0.53 3.05
N CYS A 66 2.85 -1.56 3.67
CA CYS A 66 2.89 -2.94 3.19
C CYS A 66 1.49 -3.37 2.73
N ILE A 67 1.37 -4.53 2.08
CA ILE A 67 0.08 -4.99 1.56
C ILE A 67 -1.00 -5.12 2.64
N LEU A 68 -0.60 -5.41 3.89
CA LEU A 68 -1.50 -5.54 5.03
C LEU A 68 -2.15 -4.22 5.44
N ASP A 69 -1.53 -3.09 5.11
CA ASP A 69 -2.04 -1.75 5.44
C ASP A 69 -3.14 -1.27 4.46
N VAL A 70 -3.40 -2.01 3.38
CA VAL A 70 -4.39 -1.65 2.35
C VAL A 70 -5.80 -2.01 2.82
N CYS A 71 -6.56 -0.99 3.24
CA CYS A 71 -7.94 -1.16 3.72
C CYS A 71 -8.96 -0.62 2.72
N THR A 72 -10.08 -1.30 2.57
CA THR A 72 -11.23 -0.79 1.81
C THR A 72 -12.12 0.09 2.70
N VAL A 73 -12.63 1.18 2.13
CA VAL A 73 -13.64 2.03 2.76
C VAL A 73 -14.96 1.90 1.99
N ARG A 74 -16.08 1.81 2.73
CA ARG A 74 -17.44 1.72 2.17
C ARG A 74 -18.09 3.10 2.11
#